data_AF-A0A941FDG4-F1
#
_entry.id   AF-A0A941FDG4-F1
#
_cell.length_a   1.000
_cell.length_b   1.000
_cell.length_c   1.000
_cell.angle_alpha   90.00
_cell.angle_beta   90.00
_cell.angle_gamma   90.00
#
_symmetry.space_group_name_H-M   'P 1'
#
loop_
_entity.id
_entity.type
_entity.pdbx_description
1 polymer ?
#
loop_
_entity_poly.entity_id
_entity_poly.type
_entity_poly.pdbx_seq_one_letter_code
_entity_poly.pdbx_strand_id
1 'polypeptide(L)'
;MGTADGEIRVLRLTDAAVLLALRGHTAAVRSLAFARLGGEDVLFSASADGTVRGWDLRDGTQAHRIDLPDIVQTVAHQETSLAIGYGREVSVFTPVTAQPTESRSQ
;
A
#
# COMPACT_ATOMS: atom_id res chain seq x y z
N MET A 1 12.65 -3.56 4.47
CA MET A 1 12.59 -3.33 5.93
C MET A 1 12.21 -1.88 6.19
N GLY A 2 11.25 -1.63 7.10
CA GLY A 2 10.90 -0.28 7.54
C GLY A 2 11.76 0.16 8.72
N THR A 3 12.14 1.44 8.77
CA THR A 3 12.89 2.04 9.89
C THR A 3 11.93 2.76 10.84
N ALA A 4 12.39 3.08 12.05
CA ALA A 4 11.60 3.87 13.02
C ALA A 4 11.21 5.25 12.45
N ASP A 5 12.04 5.79 11.55
CA ASP A 5 11.85 7.09 10.90
C ASP A 5 10.89 7.04 9.70
N GLY A 6 10.27 5.89 9.42
CA GLY A 6 9.30 5.74 8.34
C GLY A 6 9.90 5.40 6.96
N GLU A 7 11.22 5.41 6.81
CA GLU A 7 11.88 5.00 5.55
C GLU A 7 11.75 3.49 5.34
N ILE A 8 11.39 3.06 4.13
CA ILE A 8 11.37 1.65 3.71
C ILE A 8 12.51 1.42 2.72
N ARG A 9 13.30 0.38 2.97
CA ARG A 9 14.37 -0.05 2.06
C ARG A 9 14.02 -1.35 1.34
N VAL A 10 14.18 -1.34 0.03
CA VAL A 10 14.17 -2.52 -0.84
C VAL A 10 15.60 -2.93 -1.06
N LEU A 11 15.92 -4.19 -0.74
CA LEU A 11 17.25 -4.73 -0.79
C LEU A 11 17.30 -5.89 -1.78
N ARG A 12 18.40 -6.02 -2.50
CA ARG A 12 18.70 -7.25 -3.24
C ARG A 12 19.16 -8.32 -2.26
N LEU A 13 18.55 -9.51 -2.32
CA LEU A 13 18.85 -10.58 -1.37
C LEU A 13 20.27 -11.15 -1.50
N THR A 14 20.90 -11.03 -2.67
CA THR A 14 22.19 -11.66 -2.96
C THR A 14 23.37 -10.96 -2.27
N ASP A 15 23.29 -9.65 -2.09
CA ASP A 15 24.40 -8.81 -1.61
C ASP A 15 23.96 -7.73 -0.60
N ALA A 16 22.68 -7.72 -0.21
CA ALA A 16 22.07 -6.70 0.62
C ALA A 16 22.21 -5.26 0.08
N ALA A 17 22.48 -5.10 -1.23
CA ALA A 17 22.54 -3.78 -1.85
C ALA A 17 21.16 -3.11 -1.80
N VAL A 18 21.14 -1.83 -1.40
CA VAL A 18 19.92 -1.02 -1.42
C VAL A 18 19.56 -0.72 -2.86
N LEU A 19 18.41 -1.24 -3.30
CA LEU A 19 17.86 -0.98 -4.63
C LEU A 19 17.02 0.29 -4.62
N LEU A 20 16.17 0.45 -3.60
CA LEU A 20 15.28 1.60 -3.46
C LEU A 20 15.19 2.04 -1.99
N ALA A 21 15.03 3.36 -1.79
CA ALA A 21 14.70 3.97 -0.51
C ALA A 21 13.38 4.74 -0.66
N LEU A 22 12.30 4.17 -0.15
CA LEU A 22 10.96 4.72 -0.24
C LEU A 22 10.75 5.65 0.95
N ARG A 23 10.71 6.95 0.67
CA ARG A 23 10.62 8.02 1.68
C ARG A 23 9.26 8.67 1.61
N GLY A 24 8.67 8.93 2.76
CA GLY A 24 7.44 9.70 2.84
C GLY A 24 6.69 9.52 4.16
N HIS A 25 6.70 8.32 4.74
CA HIS A 25 6.12 8.14 6.07
C HIS A 25 6.87 8.99 7.11
N THR A 26 6.12 9.57 8.04
CA THR A 26 6.66 10.45 9.09
C THR A 26 6.71 9.77 10.46
N ALA A 27 6.34 8.49 10.52
CA ALA A 27 6.41 7.65 11.70
C ALA A 27 6.60 6.18 11.30
N ALA A 28 6.77 5.31 12.31
CA ALA A 28 7.09 3.90 12.13
C ALA A 28 6.15 3.17 11.17
N VAL A 29 6.75 2.51 10.17
CA VAL A 29 6.03 1.57 9.30
C VAL A 29 5.80 0.27 10.06
N ARG A 30 4.54 -0.14 10.19
CA ARG A 30 4.12 -1.29 11.00
C ARG A 30 3.83 -2.54 10.18
N SER A 31 3.43 -2.39 8.93
CA SER A 31 3.10 -3.53 8.06
C SER A 31 3.39 -3.21 6.60
N LEU A 32 3.69 -4.26 5.84
CA LEU A 32 3.96 -4.24 4.41
C LEU A 32 3.17 -5.35 3.73
N ALA A 33 2.59 -5.07 2.57
CA ALA A 33 1.90 -6.07 1.75
C ALA A 33 2.22 -5.88 0.26
N PHE A 34 2.62 -6.95 -0.41
CA PHE A 34 2.73 -6.94 -1.88
C PHE A 34 1.35 -7.08 -2.51
N ALA A 35 1.15 -6.33 -3.58
CA ALA A 35 -0.06 -6.35 -4.39
C ALA A 35 0.31 -6.29 -5.86
N ARG A 36 -0.63 -6.70 -6.72
CA ARG A 36 -0.51 -6.52 -8.16
C ARG A 36 -1.75 -5.80 -8.68
N LEU A 37 -1.62 -4.51 -8.98
CA LEU A 37 -2.73 -3.67 -9.41
C LEU A 37 -2.60 -3.38 -10.90
N GLY A 38 -3.60 -3.77 -11.70
CA GLY A 38 -3.57 -3.55 -13.15
C GLY A 38 -2.40 -4.22 -13.87
N GLY A 39 -1.79 -5.24 -13.27
CA GLY A 39 -0.61 -5.93 -13.81
C GLY A 39 0.74 -5.42 -13.29
N GLU A 40 0.76 -4.34 -12.52
CA GLU A 40 1.96 -3.73 -11.93
C GLU A 40 2.17 -4.15 -10.49
N ASP A 41 3.42 -4.41 -10.10
CA ASP A 41 3.77 -4.76 -8.71
C ASP A 41 3.79 -3.50 -7.85
N VAL A 42 2.96 -3.51 -6.80
CA VAL A 42 2.81 -2.41 -5.84
C VAL A 42 3.13 -2.93 -4.45
N LEU A 43 3.94 -2.18 -3.70
CA LEU A 43 4.13 -2.42 -2.28
C LEU A 43 3.22 -1.48 -1.49
N PHE A 44 2.33 -2.01 -0.67
CA PHE A 44 1.61 -1.23 0.32
C PHE A 44 2.37 -1.20 1.65
N SER A 45 2.37 -0.05 2.30
CA SER A 45 2.90 0.13 3.65
C SER A 45 1.91 0.83 4.54
N ALA A 46 1.70 0.29 5.75
CA ALA A 46 0.87 0.87 6.80
C ALA A 46 1.77 1.48 7.89
N SER A 47 1.43 2.69 8.35
CA SER A 47 2.24 3.42 9.31
C SER A 47 1.45 4.01 10.47
N ALA A 48 2.20 4.25 11.56
CA ALA A 48 1.78 5.05 12.70
C ALA A 48 1.45 6.51 12.37
N ASP A 49 1.84 7.00 11.20
CA ASP A 49 1.50 8.36 10.74
C ASP A 49 0.04 8.50 10.26
N GLY A 50 -0.77 7.46 10.47
CA GLY A 50 -2.18 7.42 10.09
C GLY A 50 -2.40 7.09 8.61
N THR A 51 -1.38 6.62 7.89
CA THR A 51 -1.49 6.46 6.44
C THR A 51 -1.10 5.07 5.95
N VAL A 52 -1.76 4.67 4.87
CA VAL A 52 -1.28 3.62 3.97
C VAL A 52 -0.73 4.28 2.71
N ARG A 53 0.46 3.88 2.29
CA ARG A 53 1.08 4.33 1.03
C ARG A 53 1.29 3.14 0.11
N GLY A 54 1.06 3.35 -1.18
CA GLY A 54 1.35 2.39 -2.24
C GLY A 54 2.53 2.88 -3.08
N TRP A 55 3.53 2.02 -3.24
CA TRP A 55 4.79 2.33 -3.91
C TRP A 55 4.94 1.51 -5.18
N ASP A 56 5.33 2.17 -6.27
CA ASP A 56 5.78 1.52 -7.48
C ASP A 56 7.21 1.01 -7.24
N LEU A 57 7.43 -0.30 -7.41
CA LEU A 57 8.74 -0.91 -7.17
C LEU A 57 9.70 -0.81 -8.35
N ARG A 58 9.29 -0.24 -9.48
CA ARG A 58 10.15 0.00 -10.65
C ARG A 58 11.04 1.22 -10.43
N ASP A 59 10.49 2.28 -9.83
CA ASP A 59 11.18 3.55 -9.64
C ASP A 59 11.13 4.08 -8.18
N GLY A 60 10.39 3.42 -7.30
CA GLY A 60 10.26 3.79 -5.89
C GLY A 60 9.33 4.97 -5.64
N THR A 61 8.55 5.40 -6.63
CA THR A 61 7.61 6.51 -6.48
C THR A 61 6.37 6.10 -5.69
N GLN A 62 5.78 7.07 -5.00
CA GLN A 62 4.50 6.85 -4.31
C GLN A 62 3.34 7.03 -5.29
N ALA A 63 2.68 5.92 -5.66
CA ALA A 63 1.51 5.92 -6.53
C ALA A 63 0.20 6.15 -5.77
N HIS A 64 0.13 5.71 -4.51
CA HIS A 64 -1.10 5.79 -3.71
C HIS A 64 -0.85 6.30 -2.30
N ARG A 65 -1.84 7.01 -1.77
CA ARG A 65 -1.91 7.40 -0.36
C ARG A 65 -3.35 7.33 0.10
N ILE A 66 -3.55 6.70 1.26
CA ILE A 66 -4.82 6.60 1.95
C ILE A 66 -4.59 7.17 3.34
N ASP A 67 -5.33 8.23 3.67
CA ASP A 67 -5.33 8.87 4.98
C ASP A 67 -6.47 8.29 5.83
N LEU A 68 -6.12 7.72 6.98
CA LEU A 68 -7.06 7.12 7.93
C LEU A 68 -7.11 7.92 9.23
N PRO A 69 -8.23 7.86 9.99
CA PRO A 69 -8.44 8.72 11.16
C PRO A 69 -7.58 8.35 12.38
N ASP A 70 -6.89 7.21 12.34
CA ASP A 70 -6.07 6.72 13.44
C ASP A 70 -4.84 5.96 12.90
N ILE A 71 -3.95 5.58 13.80
CA ILE A 71 -2.75 4.82 13.52
C ILE A 71 -3.09 3.54 12.76
N VAL A 72 -2.37 3.29 11.67
CA VAL A 72 -2.55 2.07 10.89
C VAL A 72 -1.61 1.01 11.45
N GLN A 73 -2.19 -0.14 11.80
CA GLN A 73 -1.47 -1.25 12.41
C GLN A 73 -1.09 -2.30 11.36
N THR A 74 -2.00 -2.56 10.43
CA THR A 74 -1.81 -3.63 9.45
C THR A 74 -2.45 -3.32 8.12
N VAL A 75 -1.85 -3.87 7.08
CA VAL A 75 -2.40 -3.93 5.73
C VAL A 75 -2.25 -5.36 5.22
N ALA A 76 -3.27 -5.86 4.55
CA ALA A 76 -3.26 -7.17 3.89
C ALA A 76 -3.91 -7.05 2.52
N HIS A 77 -3.34 -7.72 1.53
CA HIS A 77 -3.84 -7.73 0.16
C HIS A 77 -4.16 -9.16 -0.27
N GLN A 78 -5.31 -9.35 -0.90
CA GLN A 78 -5.69 -10.61 -1.54
C GLN A 78 -6.45 -10.32 -2.84
N GLU A 79 -5.91 -10.83 -3.95
CA GLU A 79 -6.40 -10.61 -5.32
C GLU A 79 -6.55 -9.13 -5.69
N THR A 80 -7.73 -8.56 -5.46
CA THR A 80 -8.06 -7.16 -5.74
C THR A 80 -8.49 -6.38 -4.49
N SER A 81 -8.58 -7.07 -3.36
CA SER A 81 -9.05 -6.52 -2.10
C SER A 81 -7.88 -6.11 -1.21
N LEU A 82 -7.99 -4.94 -0.59
CA LEU A 82 -7.06 -4.45 0.42
C LEU A 82 -7.80 -4.29 1.74
N ALA A 83 -7.40 -5.04 2.76
CA ALA A 83 -7.87 -4.89 4.13
C ALA A 83 -6.89 -4.04 4.93
N ILE A 84 -7.41 -3.05 5.66
CA ILE A 84 -6.60 -2.13 6.48
C ILE A 84 -7.17 -2.12 7.90
N GLY A 85 -6.34 -2.45 8.88
CA GLY A 85 -6.68 -2.35 10.31
C GLY A 85 -6.09 -1.10 10.93
N TYR A 86 -6.93 -0.28 11.54
CA TYR A 86 -6.56 1.00 12.17
C TYR A 86 -7.46 1.26 13.39
N GLY A 87 -6.89 1.83 14.46
CA GLY A 87 -7.63 2.04 15.70
C GLY A 87 -8.35 0.77 16.19
N ARG A 88 -9.69 0.82 16.23
CA ARG A 88 -10.58 -0.32 16.56
C ARG A 88 -11.41 -0.81 15.36
N GLU A 89 -11.05 -0.38 14.16
CA GLU A 89 -11.79 -0.60 12.93
C GLU A 89 -10.99 -1.41 11.90
N VAL A 90 -11.71 -2.02 10.97
CA VAL A 90 -11.14 -2.64 9.78
C VAL A 90 -11.94 -2.13 8.58
N SER A 91 -11.25 -1.54 7.61
CA SER A 91 -11.82 -1.16 6.32
C SER A 91 -11.34 -2.12 5.24
N VAL A 92 -12.22 -2.50 4.33
CA VAL A 92 -11.90 -3.32 3.16
C VAL A 92 -12.21 -2.52 1.91
N PHE A 93 -11.22 -2.40 1.03
CA PHE A 93 -11.31 -1.73 -0.26
C PHE A 93 -11.32 -2.78 -1.35
N THR A 94 -12.34 -2.76 -2.20
CA THR A 94 -12.43 -3.58 -3.40
C THR A 94 -12.57 -2.68 -4.63
N PRO A 95 -12.23 -3.15 -5.84
CA PRO A 95 -12.48 -2.38 -7.05
C PRO A 95 -13.97 -2.14 -7.19
N VAL A 96 -14.35 -0.93 -7.60
CA VAL A 96 -15.71 -0.72 -8.10
C VAL A 96 -15.80 -1.45 -9.44
N THR A 97 -16.48 -2.59 -9.47
CA THR A 97 -16.88 -3.19 -10.74
C THR A 97 -17.85 -2.22 -11.40
N ALA A 98 -17.41 -1.53 -12.45
CA ALA A 98 -18.32 -0.74 -13.27
C ALA A 98 -19.41 -1.69 -13.79
N GLN A 99 -20.67 -1.44 -13.44
CA GLN A 99 -21.77 -2.18 -14.05
C GLN A 99 -21.79 -1.83 -15.55
N PRO A 100 -21.97 -2.80 -16.46
CA PRO A 100 -22.16 -2.49 -17.87
C PRO A 100 -23.36 -1.53 -17.97
N THR A 101 -23.15 -0.33 -18.51
CA THR A 101 -24.26 0.52 -18.95
C THR A 101 -25.01 -0.25 -20.03
N GLU A 102 -26.16 -0.82 -19.68
CA GLU A 102 -27.09 -1.35 -20.66
C GLU A 102 -27.51 -0.19 -21.58
N SER A 103 -27.00 -0.19 -22.81
CA SER A 103 -27.50 0.73 -23.83
C SER A 103 -28.91 0.27 -24.19
N ARG A 104 -29.90 0.93 -23.61
CA ARG A 104 -31.30 0.76 -24.02
C ARG A 104 -31.47 1.38 -25.40
N SER A 105 -31.31 0.58 -26.45
CA SER A 105 -31.76 0.94 -27.80
C SER A 105 -33.28 0.97 -27.81
N GLN A 106 -33.84 2.15 -28.13
CA GLN A 106 -35.25 2.32 -28.54
C GLN A 106 -35.49 1.68 -29.90
#